data_AF-A0A7R9DRD3-F1
#
_entry.id   AF-A0A7R9DRD3-F1
#
_cell.length_a   1.000
_cell.length_b   1.000
_cell.length_c   1.000
_cell.angle_alpha   90.00
_cell.angle_beta   90.00
_cell.angle_gamma   90.00
#
_symmetry.space_group_name_H-M   'P 1'
#
loop_
_entity.id
_entity.type
_entity.pdbx_description
1 polymer ?
#
loop_
_entity_poly.entity_id
_entity_poly.type
_entity_poly.pdbx_seq_one_letter_code
_entity_poly.pdbx_strand_id
1 'polypeptide(L)'
;MTESVVHEWLADYGSLSPVEVHSFASSLEHDQEVVAAIYNVLEERSKYQDLIDPVCNQLFGFYRSREAELQRFTLQFLPTLIFVYLNSLAHGDKKVHY
;
A
#
# COMPACT_ATOMS: atom_id res chain seq x y z
N MET A 1 5.98 15.03 2.56
CA MET A 1 6.93 13.99 2.10
C MET A 1 6.18 12.69 1.85
N THR A 2 5.67 12.00 2.89
CA THR A 2 4.86 10.76 2.74
C THR A 2 3.77 10.83 1.68
N GLU A 3 2.91 11.85 1.70
CA GLU A 3 1.80 11.97 0.73
C GLU A 3 2.30 12.10 -0.70
N SER A 4 3.34 12.91 -0.93
CA SER A 4 3.94 13.10 -2.25
C SER A 4 4.50 11.79 -2.79
N VAL A 5 5.25 11.05 -1.97
CA VAL A 5 5.85 9.76 -2.33
C VAL A 5 4.77 8.74 -2.69
N VAL A 6 3.70 8.66 -1.90
CA VAL A 6 2.60 7.73 -2.15
C VAL A 6 1.83 8.12 -3.42
N HIS A 7 1.58 9.41 -3.65
CA HIS A 7 0.92 9.88 -4.87
C HIS A 7 1.75 9.60 -6.12
N GLU A 8 3.07 9.82 -6.06
CA GLU A 8 3.99 9.52 -7.15
C GLU A 8 4.02 8.02 -7.44
N TRP A 9 4.20 7.19 -6.40
CA TRP A 9 4.16 5.73 -6.54
C TRP A 9 2.85 5.20 -7.16
N LEU A 10 1.69 5.72 -6.73
CA LEU A 10 0.39 5.36 -7.29
C LEU A 10 0.26 5.80 -8.76
N ALA A 11 0.73 7.01 -9.09
CA ALA A 11 0.69 7.55 -10.44
C ALA A 11 1.62 6.79 -11.39
N ASP A 12 2.83 6.48 -10.94
CA ASP A 12 3.83 5.71 -11.67
C ASP A 12 3.25 4.36 -12.06
N TYR A 13 2.77 3.58 -11.08
CA TYR A 13 2.17 2.27 -11.38
C TYR A 13 0.92 2.38 -12.26
N GLY A 14 0.06 3.37 -12.01
CA GLY A 14 -1.17 3.58 -12.79
C GLY A 14 -0.93 3.96 -14.25
N SER A 15 0.27 4.46 -14.58
CA SER A 15 0.67 4.85 -15.93
C SER A 15 1.37 3.76 -16.74
N LEU A 16 1.75 2.64 -16.10
CA LEU A 16 2.53 1.58 -16.73
C LEU A 16 1.73 0.80 -17.77
N SER A 17 2.39 0.48 -18.88
CA SER A 17 1.94 -0.58 -19.77
C SER A 17 2.26 -1.96 -19.18
N PRO A 18 1.57 -3.04 -19.61
CA PRO A 18 1.80 -4.39 -19.08
C PRO A 18 3.24 -4.90 -19.21
N VAL A 19 4.01 -4.39 -20.17
CA VAL A 19 5.41 -4.79 -20.39
C VAL A 19 6.40 -4.10 -19.44
N GLU A 20 6.01 -2.98 -18.83
CA GLU A 20 6.84 -2.22 -17.90
C GLU A 20 6.70 -2.70 -16.44
N VAL A 21 5.62 -3.45 -16.14
CA VAL A 21 5.28 -3.90 -14.79
C VAL A 21 6.42 -4.67 -14.13
N HIS A 22 7.09 -5.57 -14.87
CA HIS A 22 8.17 -6.38 -14.31
C HIS A 22 9.39 -5.52 -13.91
N SER A 23 9.77 -4.56 -14.75
CA SER A 23 10.85 -3.62 -14.47
C SER A 23 10.54 -2.73 -13.27
N PHE A 24 9.29 -2.24 -13.20
CA PHE A 24 8.83 -1.49 -12.04
C PHE A 24 8.90 -2.33 -10.76
N ALA A 25 8.38 -3.57 -10.78
CA ALA A 25 8.35 -4.44 -9.62
C ALA A 25 9.74 -4.75 -9.06
N SER A 26 10.71 -4.97 -9.95
CA SER A 26 12.12 -5.20 -9.58
C SER A 26 12.75 -3.97 -8.92
N SER A 27 12.36 -2.77 -9.37
CA SER A 27 12.83 -1.49 -8.81
C SER A 27 12.21 -1.24 -7.44
N LEU A 28 10.89 -1.44 -7.34
CA LEU A 28 10.10 -1.19 -6.14
C LEU A 28 10.52 -2.05 -4.94
N GLU A 29 10.99 -3.29 -5.16
CA GLU A 29 11.49 -4.17 -4.09
C GLU A 29 12.61 -3.51 -3.25
N HIS A 30 13.33 -2.56 -3.84
CA HIS A 30 14.47 -1.88 -3.21
C HIS A 30 14.16 -0.44 -2.79
N ASP A 31 12.95 0.05 -3.04
CA ASP A 31 12.55 1.43 -2.75
C ASP A 31 12.13 1.59 -1.28
N GLN A 32 13.12 1.90 -0.44
CA GLN A 32 12.90 2.09 0.99
C GLN A 32 12.06 3.34 1.30
N GLU A 33 12.03 4.33 0.41
CA GLU A 33 11.26 5.55 0.62
C GLU A 33 9.76 5.27 0.47
N VAL A 34 9.37 4.53 -0.56
CA VAL A 34 7.98 4.08 -0.75
C VAL A 34 7.57 3.14 0.38
N VAL A 35 8.42 2.19 0.78
CA VAL A 35 8.12 1.27 1.89
C VAL A 35 7.85 2.04 3.18
N ALA A 36 8.74 2.98 3.55
CA ALA A 36 8.56 3.82 4.73
C ALA A 36 7.29 4.68 4.63
N ALA A 37 7.00 5.22 3.45
CA ALA A 37 5.80 6.03 3.24
C ALA A 37 4.51 5.21 3.41
N ILE A 38 4.47 3.97 2.90
CA ILE A 38 3.32 3.07 3.08
C ILE A 38 3.15 2.71 4.56
N TYR A 39 4.22 2.38 5.28
CA TYR A 39 4.11 2.14 6.74
C TYR A 39 3.55 3.34 7.48
N ASN A 40 4.04 4.56 7.19
CA ASN A 40 3.53 5.78 7.80
C ASN A 40 2.02 5.99 7.52
N VAL A 41 1.57 5.75 6.28
CA VAL A 41 0.14 5.81 5.93
C VAL A 41 -0.66 4.79 6.73
N LEU A 42 -0.17 3.54 6.79
CA LEU A 42 -0.85 2.46 7.49
C LEU A 42 -0.87 2.65 9.00
N GLU A 43 0.15 3.23 9.62
CA GLU A 43 0.23 3.43 11.07
C GLU A 43 -0.49 4.71 11.52
N GLU A 44 -0.31 5.83 10.81
CA GLU A 44 -0.92 7.13 11.10
C GLU A 44 -2.24 7.36 10.33
N ARG A 45 -3.13 6.34 10.30
CA ARG A 45 -4.34 6.35 9.44
C ARG A 45 -5.26 7.55 9.64
N SER A 46 -5.32 8.08 10.86
CA SER A 46 -6.13 9.25 11.17
C SER A 46 -5.65 10.52 10.47
N LYS A 47 -4.36 10.60 10.15
CA LYS A 47 -3.72 11.71 9.44
C LYS A 47 -3.80 11.54 7.93
N TYR A 48 -3.72 10.31 7.44
CA TYR A 48 -3.68 9.98 6.01
C TYR A 48 -4.97 9.32 5.50
N GLN A 49 -6.13 9.74 6.00
CA GLN A 49 -7.42 9.07 5.74
C GLN A 49 -7.70 8.90 4.24
N ASP A 50 -7.40 9.93 3.44
CA ASP A 50 -7.65 9.94 1.99
C ASP A 50 -6.70 9.03 1.19
N LEU A 51 -5.61 8.55 1.82
CA LEU A 51 -4.63 7.66 1.20
C LEU A 51 -4.84 6.18 1.58
N ILE A 52 -5.64 5.89 2.62
CA ILE A 52 -5.84 4.51 3.07
C ILE A 52 -6.44 3.63 1.98
N ASP A 53 -7.55 4.09 1.40
CA ASP A 53 -8.25 3.33 0.37
C ASP A 53 -7.39 3.09 -0.89
N PRO A 54 -6.76 4.11 -1.51
CA PRO A 54 -5.93 3.87 -2.68
C PRO A 54 -4.70 3.01 -2.39
N VAL A 55 -4.04 3.17 -1.23
CA VAL A 55 -2.91 2.31 -0.83
C VAL A 55 -3.36 0.87 -0.65
N CYS A 56 -4.45 0.62 0.08
CA CYS A 56 -4.97 -0.73 0.28
C CYS A 56 -5.39 -1.39 -1.03
N ASN A 57 -6.04 -0.64 -1.92
CA ASN A 57 -6.44 -1.15 -3.24
C ASN A 57 -5.23 -1.50 -4.11
N GLN A 58 -4.19 -0.67 -4.09
CA GLN A 58 -2.97 -0.93 -4.84
C GLN A 58 -2.25 -2.18 -4.32
N LEU A 59 -2.10 -2.30 -3.01
CA LEU A 59 -1.51 -3.49 -2.36
C LEU A 59 -2.33 -4.75 -2.65
N PHE A 60 -3.66 -4.68 -2.59
CA PHE A 60 -4.52 -5.79 -2.97
C PHE A 60 -4.33 -6.18 -4.45
N GLY A 61 -4.23 -5.20 -5.35
CA GLY A 61 -3.92 -5.41 -6.76
C GLY A 61 -2.57 -6.10 -6.97
N PHE A 62 -1.53 -5.65 -6.28
CA PHE A 62 -0.20 -6.26 -6.29
C PHE A 62 -0.23 -7.72 -5.84
N TYR A 63 -0.90 -8.01 -4.73
CA TYR A 63 -1.03 -9.38 -4.21
C TYR A 63 -1.76 -10.32 -5.19
N ARG A 64 -2.73 -9.80 -5.95
CA ARG A 64 -3.46 -10.55 -6.97
C ARG A 64 -2.77 -10.63 -8.32
N SER A 65 -1.68 -9.90 -8.52
CA SER A 65 -0.90 -9.93 -9.75
C SER A 65 -0.19 -11.28 -9.92
N ARG A 66 0.42 -11.49 -11.09
CA ARG A 66 1.29 -12.66 -11.36
C ARG A 66 2.77 -12.39 -11.11
N GLU A 67 3.11 -11.19 -10.65
CA GLU A 67 4.49 -10.78 -10.36
C GLU A 67 4.85 -11.14 -8.92
N ALA A 68 5.81 -12.05 -8.74
CA ALA A 68 6.20 -12.54 -7.43
C ALA A 68 6.80 -11.44 -6.54
N GLU A 69 7.47 -10.46 -7.15
CA GLU A 69 8.04 -9.27 -6.53
C GLU A 69 6.93 -8.41 -5.90
N LEU A 70 5.86 -8.12 -6.64
CA LEU A 70 4.73 -7.33 -6.13
C LEU A 70 3.96 -8.06 -5.02
N GLN A 71 3.83 -9.39 -5.15
CA GLN A 71 3.25 -10.21 -4.10
C GLN A 71 4.09 -10.14 -2.81
N ARG A 72 5.41 -10.35 -2.91
CA ARG A 72 6.34 -10.24 -1.78
C ARG A 72 6.35 -8.84 -1.16
N PHE A 73 6.39 -7.82 -2.01
CA PHE A 73 6.29 -6.43 -1.59
C PHE A 73 5.02 -6.17 -0.79
N THR A 74 3.88 -6.75 -1.17
CA THR A 74 2.65 -6.60 -0.39
C THR A 74 2.70 -7.34 0.95
N LEU A 75 3.27 -8.54 0.95
CA LEU A 75 3.32 -9.41 2.14
C LEU A 75 4.04 -8.78 3.32
N GLN A 76 5.03 -7.91 3.09
CA GLN A 76 5.76 -7.24 4.17
C GLN A 76 4.86 -6.37 5.07
N PHE A 77 3.78 -5.80 4.52
CA PHE A 77 2.87 -4.92 5.25
C PHE A 77 1.76 -5.68 5.99
N LEU A 78 1.61 -6.99 5.77
CA LEU A 78 0.53 -7.77 6.37
C LEU A 78 0.49 -7.72 7.91
N PRO A 79 1.62 -7.83 8.64
CA PRO A 79 1.58 -7.74 10.10
C PRO A 79 0.99 -6.42 10.58
N THR A 80 1.37 -5.31 9.95
CA THR A 80 0.82 -3.99 10.23
C THR A 80 -0.65 -3.96 9.88
N LEU A 81 -1.06 -4.33 8.66
CA LEU A 81 -2.48 -4.35 8.26
C LEU A 81 -3.37 -5.16 9.22
N ILE A 82 -2.91 -6.33 9.67
CA ILE A 82 -3.63 -7.16 10.63
C ILE A 82 -3.74 -6.45 11.98
N PHE A 83 -2.63 -5.95 12.52
CA PHE A 83 -2.63 -5.21 13.79
C PHE A 83 -3.59 -4.03 13.74
N VAL A 84 -3.49 -3.25 12.68
CA VAL A 84 -4.28 -2.06 12.38
C VAL A 84 -5.77 -2.36 12.36
N TYR A 85 -6.16 -3.41 11.64
CA TYR A 85 -7.54 -3.84 11.52
C TYR A 85 -8.08 -4.36 12.86
N LEU A 86 -7.35 -5.26 13.52
CA LEU A 86 -7.76 -5.82 14.82
C LEU A 86 -7.85 -4.74 15.90
N ASN A 87 -6.93 -3.77 15.90
CA ASN A 87 -6.93 -2.66 16.84
C ASN A 87 -8.16 -1.75 16.63
N SER A 88 -8.51 -1.46 15.38
CA SER A 88 -9.72 -0.69 15.04
C SER A 88 -11.00 -1.42 15.50
N LEU A 89 -11.07 -2.74 15.29
CA LEU A 89 -12.19 -3.56 15.78
C LEU A 89 -12.31 -3.53 17.30
N ALA A 90 -11.18 -3.65 18.01
CA ALA A 90 -11.16 -3.67 19.48
C ALA A 90 -11.62 -2.34 20.08
N HIS A 91 -11.33 -1.21 19.42
CA HIS A 91 -11.69 0.13 19.88
C HIS A 91 -13.05 0.61 19.38
N GLY A 92 -13.76 -0.19 18.58
CA GLY A 92 -15.10 0.15 18.11
C GLY A 92 -15.14 1.22 17.03
N ASP A 93 -14.04 1.43 16.31
CA ASP A 93 -13.95 2.31 15.13
C ASP A 93 -14.73 1.68 13.95
N LYS A 94 -16.05 1.56 14.09
CA LYS A 94 -16.95 1.14 13.02
C LYS A 94 -17.35 2.38 12.21
N LYS A 95 -16.64 2.68 11.12
CA LYS A 95 -17.33 3.31 9.99
C LYS A 95 -18.12 2.22 9.28
N VAL A 96 -19.41 2.15 9.59
CA VAL A 96 -20.35 1.28 8.88
C VAL A 96 -20.54 1.86 7.48
N HIS A 97 -19.77 1.38 6.51
CA HIS A 97 -20.04 1.62 5.10
C HIS A 97 -21.03 0.55 4.64
N TYR A 98 -22.32 0.91 4.63
CA TYR A 98 -23.37 0.20 3.89
C TYR A 98 -23.32 0.59 2.42
#